data_AF-A0A7S4JS42-F1
#
_entry.id   AF-A0A7S4JS42-F1
#
_cell.length_a   1.000
_cell.length_b   1.000
_cell.length_c   1.000
_cell.angle_alpha   90.00
_cell.angle_beta   90.00
_cell.angle_gamma   90.00
#
_symmetry.space_group_name_H-M   'P 1'
#
loop_
_entity.id
_entity.type
_entity.pdbx_description
1 polymer ?
#
loop_
_entity_poly.entity_id
_entity_poly.type
_entity_poly.pdbx_seq_one_letter_code
_entity_poly.pdbx_strand_id
1 'polypeptide(L)'
;MVDAKTQEMLVSLAKDWLTGGISAGVSKTAVAPIERVKLLIQTQDANPMIASGQVARYTGIVNCFTRVAKEQGVTSLWRGNLANVIRYFPTQAFNFAFKDFFKSLFPKYNQKKEF
;
A
#
# COMPACT_ATOMS: atom_id res chain seq x y z
N MET A 1 12.87 -1.13 -37.90
CA MET A 1 13.99 -1.32 -36.95
C MET A 1 13.83 -0.31 -35.85
N VAL A 2 13.75 -0.75 -34.58
CA VAL A 2 13.69 0.16 -33.43
C VAL A 2 15.08 0.82 -33.29
N ASP A 3 15.14 2.14 -33.17
CA ASP A 3 16.38 2.90 -32.99
C ASP A 3 17.11 2.48 -31.70
N ALA A 4 18.45 2.47 -31.72
CA ALA A 4 19.28 2.09 -30.58
C ALA A 4 18.97 2.95 -29.34
N LYS A 5 18.67 4.24 -29.54
CA LYS A 5 18.20 5.14 -28.45
C LYS A 5 16.89 4.69 -27.82
N THR A 6 15.95 4.19 -28.62
CA THR A 6 14.67 3.67 -28.12
C THR A 6 14.90 2.39 -27.32
N GLN A 7 15.83 1.54 -27.75
CA GLN A 7 16.19 0.33 -27.01
C GLN A 7 16.85 0.64 -25.66
N GLU A 8 17.79 1.60 -25.61
CA GLU A 8 18.39 2.06 -24.34
C GLU A 8 17.35 2.67 -23.39
N MET A 9 16.43 3.48 -23.91
CA MET A 9 15.33 4.07 -23.13
C MET A 9 14.42 3.00 -22.52
N LEU A 10 14.03 1.98 -23.29
CA LEU A 10 13.22 0.87 -22.81
C LEU A 10 13.93 0.06 -21.72
N VAL A 11 15.24 -0.16 -21.86
CA VAL A 11 16.04 -0.86 -20.86
C VAL A 11 16.14 -0.03 -19.56
N SER A 12 16.32 1.29 -19.65
CA SER A 12 16.33 2.17 -18.48
C SER A 12 14.97 2.17 -17.77
N LEU A 13 13.88 2.32 -18.53
CA LEU A 13 12.52 2.30 -17.99
C LEU A 13 12.21 0.96 -17.29
N ALA A 14 12.62 -0.16 -17.87
CA ALA A 14 12.45 -1.47 -17.24
C ALA A 14 13.23 -1.58 -15.92
N LYS A 15 14.47 -1.08 -15.87
CA LYS A 15 15.28 -1.05 -14.64
C LYS A 15 14.65 -0.19 -13.55
N ASP A 16 14.21 1.02 -13.89
CA ASP A 16 13.57 1.94 -12.95
C ASP A 16 12.25 1.38 -12.42
N TRP A 17 11.49 0.71 -13.29
CA TRP A 17 10.23 0.08 -12.90
C TRP A 17 10.44 -1.12 -11.98
N LEU A 18 11.42 -1.98 -12.27
CA LEU A 18 11.74 -3.12 -11.42
C LEU A 18 12.30 -2.69 -10.05
N THR A 19 13.24 -1.74 -10.03
CA THR A 19 13.81 -1.23 -8.78
C THR A 19 12.74 -0.53 -7.93
N GLY A 20 11.86 0.26 -8.57
CA GLY A 20 10.71 0.88 -7.90
C GLY A 20 9.73 -0.16 -7.34
N GLY A 21 9.43 -1.21 -8.10
CA GLY A 21 8.55 -2.31 -7.67
C GLY A 21 9.09 -3.08 -6.47
N ILE A 22 10.39 -3.43 -6.49
CA ILE A 22 11.06 -4.12 -5.38
C ILE A 22 11.08 -3.23 -4.14
N SER A 23 11.48 -1.96 -4.29
CA SER A 23 11.53 -1.00 -3.18
C SER A 23 10.14 -0.82 -2.53
N ALA A 24 9.08 -0.73 -3.34
CA ALA A 24 7.72 -0.66 -2.86
C ALA A 24 7.29 -1.93 -2.12
N GLY A 25 7.62 -3.12 -2.65
CA GLY A 25 7.34 -4.41 -2.02
C GLY A 25 8.01 -4.57 -0.65
N VAL A 26 9.30 -4.20 -0.55
CA VAL A 26 10.06 -4.22 0.71
C VAL A 26 9.44 -3.25 1.71
N SER A 27 9.16 -2.01 1.28
CA SER A 27 8.56 -0.99 2.14
C SER A 27 7.20 -1.43 2.69
N LYS A 28 6.34 -2.00 1.84
CA LYS A 28 5.02 -2.52 2.24
C LYS A 28 5.13 -3.68 3.22
N THR A 29 6.10 -4.56 3.01
CA THR A 29 6.35 -5.69 3.90
C THR A 29 6.87 -5.24 5.25
N ALA A 30 7.71 -4.19 5.30
CA ALA A 30 8.20 -3.62 6.56
C ALA A 30 7.08 -2.98 7.39
N VAL A 31 6.12 -2.30 6.75
CA VAL A 31 4.99 -1.64 7.44
C VAL A 31 3.76 -2.54 7.66
N ALA A 32 3.71 -3.73 7.07
CA ALA A 32 2.57 -4.63 7.17
C ALA A 32 2.12 -4.95 8.61
N PRO A 33 3.03 -5.18 9.59
CA PRO A 33 2.61 -5.46 10.97
C PRO A 33 1.82 -4.32 11.63
N ILE A 34 2.28 -3.08 11.47
CA ILE A 34 1.62 -1.92 12.07
C ILE A 34 0.32 -1.57 11.32
N GLU A 35 0.30 -1.75 9.99
CA GLU A 35 -0.92 -1.58 9.19
C GLU A 35 -1.99 -2.57 9.61
N ARG A 36 -1.63 -3.84 9.85
CA ARG A 36 -2.56 -4.86 10.36
C ARG A 36 -3.10 -4.51 11.74
N VAL A 37 -2.24 -4.11 12.69
CA VAL A 37 -2.70 -3.71 14.04
C VAL A 37 -3.66 -2.53 13.98
N LYS A 38 -3.34 -1.51 13.15
CA LYS A 38 -4.24 -0.39 12.90
C LYS A 38 -5.60 -0.88 12.41
N LEU A 39 -5.63 -1.73 11.37
CA LEU A 39 -6.88 -2.24 10.81
C LEU A 39 -7.68 -3.06 11.84
N LEU A 40 -7.04 -3.95 12.59
CA LEU A 40 -7.69 -4.74 13.63
C LEU A 40 -8.37 -3.88 14.70
N ILE A 41 -7.71 -2.81 15.15
CA ILE A 41 -8.27 -1.87 16.13
C ILE A 41 -9.40 -1.06 15.50
N GLN A 42 -9.25 -0.60 14.25
CA GLN A 42 -10.26 0.19 13.54
C GLN A 42 -11.54 -0.61 13.24
N THR A 43 -11.42 -1.90 12.92
CA THR A 43 -12.55 -2.75 12.56
C THR A 43 -13.03 -3.63 13.71
N GLN A 44 -12.51 -3.46 14.94
CA GLN A 44 -12.83 -4.33 16.07
C GLN A 44 -14.33 -4.31 16.42
N ASP A 45 -14.98 -3.16 16.26
CA ASP A 45 -16.42 -2.97 16.50
C ASP A 45 -17.31 -3.73 15.51
N ALA A 46 -16.80 -3.92 14.30
CA ALA A 46 -17.48 -4.69 13.27
C ALA A 46 -17.28 -6.21 13.43
N ASN A 47 -16.39 -6.65 14.33
CA ASN A 47 -16.17 -8.06 14.58
C ASN A 47 -17.25 -8.62 15.51
N PRO A 48 -18.10 -9.55 15.06
CA PRO A 48 -19.23 -10.08 15.85
C PRO A 48 -18.78 -10.80 17.13
N MET A 49 -17.58 -11.39 17.17
CA MET A 49 -17.06 -12.03 18.38
C MET A 49 -16.66 -10.99 19.45
N ILE A 50 -16.23 -9.80 19.04
CA ILE A 50 -15.90 -8.70 19.95
C ILE A 50 -17.18 -7.98 20.37
N ALA A 51 -18.11 -7.75 19.43
CA ALA A 51 -19.40 -7.12 19.70
C ALA A 51 -20.28 -7.97 20.64
N SER A 52 -20.24 -9.30 20.53
CA SER A 52 -20.94 -10.21 21.44
C SER A 52 -20.24 -10.43 22.79
N GLY A 53 -19.05 -9.85 22.99
CA GLY A 53 -18.27 -10.01 24.22
C GLY A 53 -17.55 -11.35 24.37
N GLN A 54 -17.63 -12.24 23.37
CA GLN A 54 -16.88 -13.52 23.38
C GLN A 54 -15.36 -13.30 23.36
N VAL A 55 -14.90 -12.22 22.72
CA VAL A 55 -13.50 -11.83 22.66
C VAL A 55 -13.35 -10.42 23.23
N ALA A 56 -12.44 -10.28 24.20
CA ALA A 56 -12.14 -8.98 24.78
C ALA A 56 -11.64 -7.98 23.72
N ARG A 57 -12.12 -6.73 23.80
CA ARG A 57 -11.67 -5.62 22.97
C ARG A 57 -10.17 -5.39 23.10
N TYR A 58 -9.56 -4.85 22.06
CA TYR A 58 -8.16 -4.43 22.13
C TYR A 58 -8.06 -3.13 22.91
N THR A 59 -7.28 -3.12 24.00
CA THR A 59 -7.14 -1.93 24.86
C THR A 59 -6.16 -0.90 24.30
N GLY A 60 -5.37 -1.28 23.30
CA GLY A 60 -4.41 -0.40 22.65
C GLY A 60 -3.51 -1.14 21.66
N ILE A 61 -2.56 -0.42 21.06
CA ILE A 61 -1.66 -0.93 20.02
C ILE A 61 -0.81 -2.09 20.55
N VAL A 62 -0.16 -1.92 21.70
CA VAL A 62 0.72 -2.94 22.30
C VAL A 62 -0.08 -4.19 22.70
N ASN A 63 -1.27 -4.01 23.25
CA ASN A 63 -2.17 -5.11 23.59
C ASN A 63 -2.58 -5.91 22.34
N CYS A 64 -2.98 -5.21 21.26
CA CYS A 64 -3.32 -5.86 19.99
C CYS A 64 -2.12 -6.61 19.40
N PHE A 65 -0.94 -5.97 19.33
CA PHE A 65 0.26 -6.58 18.76
C PHE A 65 0.67 -7.85 19.51
N THR A 66 0.74 -7.78 20.84
CA THR A 66 1.13 -8.92 21.69
C THR A 66 0.12 -10.06 21.64
N ARG A 67 -1.19 -9.75 21.66
CA ARG A 67 -2.24 -10.76 21.55
C ARG A 67 -2.23 -11.45 20.20
N VAL A 68 -2.16 -10.71 19.10
CA VAL A 68 -2.09 -11.28 17.75
C VAL A 68 -0.87 -12.18 17.60
N ALA A 69 0.30 -11.74 18.07
CA ALA A 69 1.52 -12.55 18.02
C ALA A 69 1.42 -13.84 18.86
N LYS A 70 0.77 -13.81 20.03
CA LYS A 70 0.59 -14.98 20.91
C LYS A 70 -0.52 -15.92 20.46
N GLU A 71 -1.67 -15.39 20.05
CA GLU A 71 -2.88 -16.16 19.71
C GLU A 71 -2.83 -16.70 18.28
N GLN A 72 -2.26 -15.96 17.33
CA GLN A 72 -2.26 -16.30 15.90
C GLN A 72 -0.85 -16.58 15.34
N GLY A 73 0.19 -16.35 16.14
CA GLY A 73 1.59 -16.45 15.73
C GLY A 73 2.15 -15.16 15.13
N VAL A 74 3.47 -14.99 15.16
CA VAL A 74 4.16 -13.77 14.70
C VAL A 74 3.97 -13.53 13.20
N THR A 75 3.99 -14.58 12.39
CA THR A 75 3.79 -14.48 10.92
C THR A 75 2.39 -13.99 10.55
N SER A 76 1.41 -14.13 11.45
CA SER A 76 0.05 -13.64 11.23
C SER A 76 0.00 -12.11 11.05
N LEU A 77 1.02 -11.38 11.54
CA LEU A 77 1.12 -9.93 11.38
C LEU A 77 1.20 -9.49 9.91
N TRP A 78 1.62 -10.37 9.00
CA TRP A 78 1.70 -10.13 7.56
C TRP A 78 0.50 -10.67 6.77
N ARG A 79 -0.49 -11.27 7.44
CA ARG A 79 -1.65 -11.85 6.75
C ARG A 79 -2.47 -10.73 6.09
N GLY A 80 -2.62 -10.82 4.77
CA GLY A 80 -3.21 -9.77 3.91
C GLY A 80 -2.18 -8.90 3.16
N ASN A 81 -0.89 -8.96 3.50
CA ASN A 81 0.15 -8.15 2.83
C ASN A 81 0.27 -8.47 1.34
N LEU A 82 0.07 -9.73 0.92
CA LEU A 82 0.11 -10.12 -0.48
C LEU A 82 -0.93 -9.34 -1.32
N ALA A 83 -2.16 -9.20 -0.82
CA ALA A 83 -3.19 -8.41 -1.49
C ALA A 83 -2.78 -6.94 -1.59
N ASN A 84 -2.14 -6.39 -0.55
CA ASN A 84 -1.62 -5.02 -0.56
C ASN A 84 -0.51 -4.80 -1.60
N VAL A 85 0.40 -5.76 -1.78
CA VAL A 85 1.47 -5.70 -2.80
C VAL A 85 0.87 -5.83 -4.20
N ILE A 86 -0.02 -6.81 -4.41
CA ILE A 86 -0.68 -7.03 -5.72
C ILE A 86 -1.51 -5.81 -6.11
N ARG A 87 -2.26 -5.20 -5.17
CA ARG A 87 -3.07 -4.00 -5.40
C ARG A 87 -2.24 -2.81 -5.90
N TYR A 88 -0.96 -2.75 -5.58
CA TYR A 88 -0.11 -1.65 -6.01
C TYR A 88 0.08 -1.64 -7.54
N PHE A 89 0.21 -2.81 -8.16
CA PHE A 89 0.38 -2.93 -9.62
C PHE A 89 -0.75 -2.28 -10.44
N PRO A 90 -2.03 -2.65 -10.30
CA PRO A 90 -3.11 -2.03 -11.07
C PRO A 90 -3.22 -0.54 -10.74
N THR A 91 -3.04 -0.15 -9.47
CA THR A 91 -3.05 1.27 -9.08
C THR A 91 -2.01 2.08 -9.86
N GLN A 92 -0.79 1.55 -9.98
CA GLN A 92 0.29 2.22 -10.71
C GLN A 92 0.08 2.18 -12.23
N ALA A 93 -0.48 1.10 -12.77
CA ALA A 93 -0.85 1.03 -14.19
C ALA A 93 -1.90 2.09 -14.56
N PHE A 94 -2.95 2.23 -13.75
CA PHE A 94 -3.96 3.29 -13.94
C PHE A 94 -3.36 4.68 -13.75
N ASN A 95 -2.51 4.88 -12.74
CA ASN A 95 -1.80 6.15 -12.57
C ASN A 95 -0.97 6.49 -13.81
N PHE A 96 -0.22 5.54 -14.37
CA PHE A 96 0.59 5.79 -15.56
C PHE A 96 -0.30 6.13 -16.78
N ALA A 97 -1.40 5.40 -16.97
CA ALA A 97 -2.29 5.60 -18.11
C ALA A 97 -3.07 6.93 -18.05
N PHE A 98 -3.51 7.36 -16.85
CA PHE A 98 -4.50 8.44 -16.74
C PHE A 98 -4.01 9.70 -16.02
N LYS A 99 -2.88 9.67 -15.29
CA LYS A 99 -2.44 10.82 -14.48
C LYS A 99 -2.22 12.07 -15.32
N ASP A 100 -1.59 11.95 -16.48
CA ASP A 100 -1.31 13.11 -17.34
C ASP A 100 -2.57 13.57 -18.10
N PHE A 101 -3.44 12.63 -18.48
CA PHE A 101 -4.76 12.95 -19.01
C PHE A 101 -5.57 13.78 -18.02
N PHE A 102 -5.75 13.32 -16.77
CA PHE A 102 -6.50 14.07 -15.77
C PHE A 102 -5.82 15.41 -15.44
N LYS A 103 -4.49 15.45 -15.31
CA LYS A 103 -3.77 16.72 -15.10
C LYS A 103 -4.00 17.74 -16.20
N SER A 104 -4.18 17.31 -17.45
CA SER A 104 -4.43 18.22 -18.57
C SER A 104 -5.83 18.85 -18.54
N LEU A 105 -6.78 18.22 -17.83
CA LEU A 105 -8.15 18.73 -17.67
C LEU A 105 -8.24 19.83 -16.60
N PHE A 106 -7.30 19.90 -15.67
CA PHE A 106 -7.28 20.91 -14.61
C PHE A 106 -6.43 22.12 -15.02
N PRO A 107 -6.82 23.35 -14.63
CA PRO A 107 -6.01 24.54 -14.84
C PRO A 107 -4.62 24.36 -14.23
N LYS A 108 -3.57 24.68 -14.98
CA LYS A 108 -2.22 24.70 -14.45
C LYS A 108 -2.11 25.85 -13.45
N TYR A 109 -1.82 25.54 -12.19
CA TYR A 109 -1.57 26.53 -11.16
C TYR A 109 -0.51 27.53 -11.63
N ASN A 110 -0.85 28.81 -11.66
CA ASN A 110 0.04 29.90 -12.04
C ASN A 110 0.25 30.81 -10.84
N GLN A 111 1.38 30.62 -10.16
CA GLN A 111 1.76 31.34 -8.94
C GLN A 111 1.81 32.88 -9.11
N LYS A 112 1.77 33.40 -10.34
CA LYS A 112 1.83 34.83 -10.66
C LYS A 112 0.46 35.48 -10.94
N LYS A 113 -0.66 34.75 -10.87
CA LYS A 113 -1.99 35.27 -11.23
C LYS A 113 -3.05 35.22 -10.13
N GLU A 114 -2.74 34.68 -8.96
CA GLU A 114 -3.73 34.52 -7.88
C GLU A 114 -3.16 35.10 -6.57
N PHE A 115 -3.44 36.40 -6.36
CA PHE A 115 -3.88 36.93 -5.08
C PHE A 115 -5.37 37.24 -5.24
#